data_AF-A0A956S527-F1
#
_entry.id   AF-A0A956S527-F1
#
_cell.length_a   1.000
_cell.length_b   1.000
_cell.length_c   1.000
_cell.angle_alpha   90.00
_cell.angle_beta   90.00
_cell.angle_gamma   90.00
#
_symmetry.space_group_name_H-M   'P 1'
#
loop_
_entity.id
_entity.type
_entity.pdbx_description
1 polymer ?
#
loop_
_entity_poly.entity_id
_entity_poly.type
_entity_poly.pdbx_seq_one_letter_code
_entity_poly.pdbx_strand_id
1 'polypeptide(L)'
;MLAELQFVTVGSGEEQKELIAKTVDIIEKSELDYQLTAMGTLVEGDWEEIMTLVSKCQAVLLKESDRVISDISIDDRKGESNRLRGKVLEIEYALGRGLQTAGLT
;
A
#
# COMPACT_ATOMS: atom_id res chain seq x y z
N MET A 1 -8.08 -2.52 9.25
CA MET A 1 -6.65 -2.29 9.58
C MET A 1 -6.02 -1.45 8.48
N LEU A 2 -5.07 -0.56 8.79
CA LEU A 2 -4.34 0.23 7.78
C LEU A 2 -2.92 -0.31 7.63
N ALA A 3 -2.48 -0.54 6.41
CA ALA A 3 -1.13 -1.00 6.11
C ALA A 3 -0.47 -0.14 5.02
N GLU A 4 0.83 0.08 5.15
CA GLU A 4 1.68 0.57 4.08
C GLU A 4 2.51 -0.59 3.54
N LEU A 5 2.42 -0.82 2.23
CA LEU A 5 3.11 -1.89 1.51
C LEU A 5 4.19 -1.29 0.61
N GLN A 6 5.42 -1.75 0.79
CA GLN A 6 6.56 -1.40 -0.05
C GLN A 6 7.28 -2.68 -0.47
N PHE A 7 7.60 -2.78 -1.76
CA PHE A 7 8.29 -3.93 -2.33
C PHE A 7 9.52 -3.47 -3.11
N VAL A 8 10.64 -4.14 -2.90
CA VAL A 8 11.89 -3.89 -3.60
C VAL A 8 12.46 -5.22 -4.07
N THR A 9 12.71 -5.35 -5.38
CA THR A 9 13.43 -6.51 -5.90
C THR A 9 14.93 -6.25 -5.90
N VAL A 10 15.72 -7.30 -5.64
CA VAL A 10 17.19 -7.20 -5.63
C VAL A 10 17.74 -7.91 -6.86
N GLY A 11 18.66 -7.23 -7.57
CA GLY A 11 19.34 -7.78 -8.74
C GLY A 11 18.59 -7.54 -10.05
N SER A 12 17.42 -6.90 -10.01
CA SER A 12 16.56 -6.63 -11.18
C SER A 12 16.96 -5.38 -12.00
N GLY A 13 18.08 -4.72 -11.67
CA GLY A 13 18.47 -3.43 -12.25
C GLY A 13 17.79 -2.23 -11.58
N GLU A 14 18.07 -1.02 -12.09
CA GLU A 14 17.57 0.25 -11.52
C GLU A 14 16.09 0.53 -11.88
N GLU A 15 15.60 0.01 -13.02
CA GLU A 15 14.22 0.21 -13.44
C GLU A 15 13.27 -0.84 -12.83
N GLN A 16 12.58 -0.47 -11.74
CA GLN A 16 11.56 -1.33 -11.11
C GLN A 16 10.12 -1.05 -11.59
N LYS A 17 9.93 -0.07 -12.49
CA LYS A 17 8.60 0.44 -12.89
C LYS A 17 7.63 -0.68 -13.29
N GLU A 18 8.06 -1.60 -14.16
CA GLU A 18 7.18 -2.66 -14.66
C GLU A 18 6.81 -3.67 -13.55
N LEU A 19 7.76 -3.97 -12.66
CA LEU A 19 7.53 -4.88 -11.53
C LEU A 19 6.56 -4.26 -10.51
N ILE A 20 6.74 -2.98 -10.19
CA ILE A 20 5.82 -2.26 -9.31
C ILE A 20 4.44 -2.12 -9.95
N ALA A 21 4.35 -1.84 -11.25
CA ALA A 21 3.07 -1.79 -11.96
C ALA A 21 2.29 -3.12 -11.86
N LYS A 22 2.98 -4.27 -11.96
CA LYS A 22 2.37 -5.60 -11.72
C LYS A 22 1.80 -5.72 -10.31
N THR A 23 2.52 -5.24 -9.28
CA THR A 23 2.00 -5.29 -7.91
C THR A 23 0.81 -4.37 -7.69
N VAL A 24 0.82 -3.16 -8.26
CA VAL A 24 -0.31 -2.22 -8.13
C VAL A 24 -1.55 -2.75 -8.84
N ASP A 25 -1.40 -3.41 -9.99
CA ASP A 25 -2.53 -4.08 -10.69
C ASP A 25 -3.17 -5.19 -9.85
N ILE A 26 -2.40 -5.90 -9.03
CA ILE A 26 -2.93 -6.89 -8.08
C ILE A 26 -3.71 -6.20 -6.95
N ILE A 27 -3.21 -5.06 -6.46
CA ILE A 27 -3.88 -4.26 -5.42
C ILE A 27 -5.20 -3.68 -5.94
N GLU A 28 -5.21 -3.09 -7.14
CA GLU A 28 -6.42 -2.60 -7.80
C GLU A 28 -7.49 -3.70 -7.91
N LYS A 29 -7.09 -4.91 -8.32
CA LYS A 29 -7.99 -6.07 -8.46
C LYS A 29 -8.44 -6.69 -7.14
N SER A 30 -7.91 -6.23 -6.00
CA SER A 30 -8.32 -6.73 -4.68
C SER A 30 -9.61 -6.10 -4.17
N GLU A 31 -10.07 -5.01 -4.81
CA GLU A 31 -11.24 -4.22 -4.40
C GLU A 31 -11.15 -3.63 -2.97
N LEU A 32 -9.97 -3.72 -2.33
CA LEU A 32 -9.68 -3.04 -1.07
C LEU A 32 -9.48 -1.55 -1.30
N ASP A 33 -9.86 -0.75 -0.32
CA ASP A 33 -9.54 0.68 -0.31
C ASP A 33 -8.02 0.85 -0.26
N TYR A 34 -7.47 1.57 -1.23
CA TYR A 34 -6.04 1.78 -1.32
C TYR A 34 -5.69 3.17 -1.86
N GLN A 35 -4.44 3.58 -1.65
CA GLN A 35 -3.88 4.82 -2.18
C GLN A 35 -2.42 4.60 -2.55
N LEU A 36 -2.11 4.74 -3.84
CA LEU A 36 -0.75 4.70 -4.35
C LEU A 36 -0.03 6.01 -4.00
N THR A 37 1.19 5.90 -3.49
CA THR A 37 2.09 7.02 -3.21
C THR A 37 3.40 6.84 -3.96
N ALA A 38 4.30 7.83 -3.88
CA ALA A 38 5.62 7.73 -4.49
C ALA A 38 6.53 6.68 -3.82
N MET A 39 6.28 6.35 -2.54
CA MET A 39 7.16 5.46 -1.76
C MET A 39 6.54 4.08 -1.49
N GLY A 40 5.24 3.91 -1.71
CA GLY A 40 4.53 2.69 -1.37
C GLY A 40 3.04 2.78 -1.66
N THR A 41 2.31 1.74 -1.27
CA THR A 41 0.85 1.71 -1.40
C THR A 41 0.22 1.56 -0.03
N LEU A 42 -0.64 2.52 0.34
CA LEU A 42 -1.48 2.41 1.53
C LEU A 42 -2.68 1.52 1.18
N VAL A 43 -3.04 0.58 2.05
CA VAL A 43 -4.17 -0.33 1.88
C VAL A 43 -4.93 -0.43 3.19
N GLU A 44 -6.25 -0.41 3.12
CA GLU A 44 -7.15 -0.62 4.24
C GLU A 44 -7.98 -1.90 4.02
N GLY A 45 -7.99 -2.77 5.03
CA GLY A 45 -8.68 -4.07 4.97
C GLY A 45 -8.43 -4.88 6.24
N ASP A 46 -8.87 -6.13 6.27
CA ASP A 46 -8.62 -7.04 7.38
C ASP A 46 -7.27 -7.75 7.26
N TRP A 47 -6.80 -8.35 8.36
CA TRP A 47 -5.50 -9.02 8.42
C TRP A 47 -5.31 -10.06 7.31
N GLU A 48 -6.28 -10.97 7.15
CA GLU A 48 -6.19 -12.04 6.16
C GLU A 48 -6.19 -11.52 4.72
N GLU A 49 -6.97 -10.48 4.44
CA GLU A 49 -7.06 -9.85 3.12
C GLU A 49 -5.73 -9.20 2.74
N ILE A 50 -5.16 -8.41 3.65
CA ILE A 50 -3.89 -7.71 3.43
C ILE A 50 -2.73 -8.71 3.33
N MET A 51 -2.67 -9.73 4.19
CA MET A 51 -1.61 -10.75 4.10
C MET A 51 -1.73 -11.61 2.84
N THR A 52 -2.95 -11.90 2.40
CA THR A 52 -3.18 -12.58 1.11
C THR A 52 -2.72 -11.70 -0.06
N LEU A 53 -3.00 -10.40 -0.01
CA LEU A 53 -2.56 -9.44 -1.01
C LEU A 53 -1.04 -9.35 -1.08
N VAL A 54 -0.37 -9.21 0.07
CA VAL A 54 1.10 -9.22 0.19
C VAL A 54 1.69 -10.49 -0.42
N SER A 55 1.11 -11.65 -0.10
CA SER A 55 1.57 -12.95 -0.61
C SER A 55 1.47 -13.04 -2.14
N LYS A 56 0.36 -12.54 -2.71
CA LYS A 56 0.18 -12.47 -4.18
C LYS A 56 1.21 -11.55 -4.84
N CYS A 57 1.46 -10.37 -4.27
CA CYS A 57 2.46 -9.43 -4.76
C CYS A 57 3.87 -10.02 -4.72
N GLN A 58 4.27 -10.60 -3.58
CA GLN A 58 5.56 -11.27 -3.45
C GLN A 58 5.72 -12.42 -4.45
N ALA A 59 4.69 -13.26 -4.62
CA ALA A 59 4.73 -14.38 -5.54
C ALA A 59 4.91 -13.96 -7.01
N VAL A 60 4.36 -12.81 -7.41
CA VAL A 60 4.56 -12.26 -8.76
C VAL A 60 5.95 -11.69 -8.93
N LEU A 61 6.46 -10.96 -7.93
CA LEU A 61 7.82 -10.40 -7.98
C LEU A 61 8.90 -11.49 -7.98
N LEU A 62 8.71 -12.57 -7.21
CA LEU A 62 9.64 -13.70 -7.15
C LEU A 62 9.72 -14.53 -8.44
N LYS A 63 8.79 -14.34 -9.39
CA LYS A 63 8.90 -14.93 -10.74
C LYS A 63 9.93 -14.20 -11.60
N GLU A 64 10.23 -12.95 -11.27
CA GLU A 64 11.05 -12.04 -12.06
C GLU A 64 12.35 -11.64 -11.32
N SER A 65 12.50 -12.05 -10.05
CA SER A 65 13.66 -11.76 -9.21
C SER A 65 13.91 -12.88 -8.21
N ASP A 66 15.17 -13.22 -7.98
CA ASP A 66 15.58 -14.22 -6.99
C ASP A 66 15.34 -13.76 -5.54
N ARG A 67 15.15 -12.45 -5.31
CA ARG A 67 15.01 -11.90 -3.96
C ARG A 67 14.13 -10.66 -3.95
N VAL A 68 13.10 -10.71 -3.11
CA VAL A 68 12.19 -9.59 -2.82
C VAL A 68 12.35 -9.19 -1.36
N ILE A 69 12.55 -7.90 -1.11
CA ILE A 69 12.45 -7.27 0.20
C ILE A 69 11.07 -6.62 0.27
N SER A 70 10.37 -6.83 1.38
CA SER A 70 9.05 -6.25 1.61
C SER A 70 9.05 -5.54 2.95
N ASP A 71 8.81 -4.24 2.92
CA ASP A 71 8.61 -3.43 4.11
C ASP A 71 7.10 -3.22 4.27
N ILE A 72 6.58 -3.69 5.41
CA ILE A 72 5.16 -3.68 5.70
C ILE A 72 4.98 -3.02 7.07
N SER A 73 4.33 -1.86 7.08
CA SER A 73 3.97 -1.15 8.30
C SER A 73 2.47 -1.29 8.52
N ILE A 74 2.05 -1.68 9.74
CA ILE A 74 0.65 -1.99 10.04
C ILE A 74 0.21 -1.22 11.27
N ASP A 75 -0.90 -0.50 11.15
CA ASP A 75 -1.65 0.10 12.24
C ASP A 75 -2.99 -0.64 12.40
N ASP A 76 -3.01 -1.61 13.32
CA ASP A 76 -4.20 -2.38 13.69
C ASP A 76 -4.80 -1.86 15.00
N ARG A 77 -5.91 -1.14 14.88
CA ARG A 77 -6.68 -0.60 16.01
C ARG A 77 -8.11 -1.10 15.94
N LYS A 78 -8.54 -1.79 17.00
CA LYS A 78 -9.89 -2.37 17.11
C LYS A 78 -10.98 -1.30 17.03
N GLY A 79 -12.03 -1.59 16.25
CA GLY A 79 -13.25 -0.79 16.18
C GLY A 79 -13.17 0.46 15.28
N GLU A 80 -12.08 0.65 14.56
CA GLU A 80 -11.87 1.80 13.67
C GLU A 80 -11.95 1.35 12.19
N SER A 81 -12.53 2.19 11.34
CA SER A 81 -12.66 1.99 9.89
C SER A 81 -12.55 3.33 9.15
N ASN A 82 -12.39 3.29 7.82
CA ASN A 82 -12.20 4.47 6.96
C ASN A 82 -11.01 5.35 7.43
N ARG A 83 -9.95 4.70 7.89
CA ARG A 83 -8.78 5.35 8.51
C ARG A 83 -7.89 6.00 7.47
N LEU A 84 -7.87 5.47 6.24
CA LEU A 84 -7.08 5.99 5.13
C LEU A 84 -7.46 7.45 4.83
N ARG A 85 -8.76 7.77 4.78
CA ARG A 85 -9.27 9.14 4.64
C ARG A 85 -9.38 9.87 5.97
N GLY A 86 -9.88 9.19 7.00
CA GLY A 86 -10.19 9.79 8.30
C GLY A 86 -8.98 10.48 8.95
N LYS A 87 -7.80 9.85 8.93
CA LYS A 87 -6.59 10.43 9.53
C LYS A 87 -6.17 11.74 8.87
N VAL A 88 -6.31 11.86 7.56
CA VAL A 88 -5.98 13.08 6.82
C VAL A 88 -6.97 14.18 7.21
N LEU A 89 -8.27 13.88 7.20
CA LEU A 89 -9.32 14.83 7.56
C LEU A 89 -9.18 15.35 8.99
N GLU A 90 -8.83 14.49 9.95
CA GLU A 90 -8.57 14.90 11.34
C GLU A 90 -7.43 15.91 11.44
N ILE A 91 -6.35 15.71 10.66
CA ILE A 91 -5.22 16.62 10.63
C ILE A 91 -5.60 17.95 9.95
N GLU A 92 -6.29 17.90 8.82
CA GLU A 92 -6.78 19.11 8.13
C GLU A 92 -7.72 19.93 9.02
N TYR A 93 -8.61 19.27 9.74
CA TYR A 93 -9.50 19.88 10.72
C TYR A 93 -8.70 20.56 11.84
N ALA A 94 -7.71 19.86 12.42
CA ALA A 94 -6.85 20.43 13.45
C ALA A 94 -6.03 21.63 12.96
N LEU A 95 -5.62 21.64 11.69
CA LEU A 95 -4.87 22.73 11.07
C LEU A 95 -5.77 23.87 10.54
N GLY A 96 -7.07 23.65 10.42
CA GLY A 96 -8.02 24.61 9.84
C GLY A 96 -7.79 24.89 8.35
N ARG A 97 -7.10 23.99 7.62
CA ARG A 97 -6.81 24.12 6.19
C ARG A 97 -6.62 22.76 5.52
N GLY A 98 -6.91 22.69 4.23
CA GLY A 98 -6.61 21.52 3.41
C GLY A 98 -5.10 21.32 3.19
N LEU A 99 -4.70 20.08 3.02
CA LEU A 99 -3.33 19.66 2.75
C LEU A 99 -3.18 19.15 1.30
N GLN A 100 -1.94 19.14 0.82
CA GLN A 100 -1.62 18.52 -0.47
C GLN A 100 -1.49 17.02 -0.27
N THR A 101 -2.51 16.27 -0.69
CA THR A 101 -2.57 14.82 -0.58
C THR A 101 -2.62 14.19 -1.96
N ALA A 102 -1.78 13.20 -2.21
CA ALA A 102 -1.79 12.47 -3.47
C ALA A 102 -3.04 11.58 -3.54
N GLY A 103 -3.96 11.80 -4.49
CA GLY A 103 -5.05 10.86 -4.80
C GLY A 103 -6.23 10.81 -3.82
N LEU A 104 -6.29 11.69 -2.82
CA LEU A 104 -7.48 11.92 -2.01
C LEU A 104 -8.23 13.13 -2.58
N THR A 105 -9.17 12.88 -3.49
CA THR A 105 -10.18 13.87 -3.93
C THR A 105 -11.52 13.57 -3.29
#